data_AF-A0A2X2VXH1-F1
#
_entry.id   AF-A0A2X2VXH1-F1
#
_cell.length_a   1.000
_cell.length_b   1.000
_cell.length_c   1.000
_cell.angle_alpha   90.00
_cell.angle_beta   90.00
_cell.angle_gamma   90.00
#
_symmetry.space_group_name_H-M   'P 1'
#
loop_
_entity.id
_entity.type
_entity.pdbx_description
1 polymer ?
#
loop_
_entity_poly.entity_id
_entity_poly.type
_entity_poly.pdbx_seq_one_letter_code
_entity_poly.pdbx_strand_id
1 'polypeptide(L)'
;MSIITLSHGSGGKDTQDLMKSIFYKHFNNDILLQENDSSIVEKVKGRLAINTDSFVINPLFFPGGDIGKLSICGTINDLSVIGEVIDDDENRVYLKTKMGGTRVLNSIEEDLIPRIC
;
A
#
# COMPACT_ATOMS: atom_id res chain seq x y z
N MET A 1 -13.56 11.36 20.62
CA MET A 1 -13.82 9.91 20.67
C MET A 1 -12.65 9.26 21.40
N SER A 2 -12.86 8.51 22.48
CA SER A 2 -11.75 7.89 23.24
C SER A 2 -11.64 6.37 23.05
N ILE A 3 -12.69 5.69 22.56
CA ILE A 3 -12.75 4.23 22.45
C ILE A 3 -13.49 3.84 21.17
N ILE A 4 -12.99 2.82 20.46
CA ILE A 4 -13.66 2.20 19.31
C ILE A 4 -14.55 1.05 19.82
N THR A 5 -15.84 1.12 19.51
CA THR A 5 -16.84 0.05 19.75
C THR A 5 -17.13 -0.76 18.48
N LEU A 6 -17.81 -1.91 18.65
CA LEU A 6 -18.29 -2.75 17.53
C LEU A 6 -19.23 -2.01 16.57
N SER A 7 -20.02 -1.05 17.05
CA SER A 7 -20.95 -0.31 16.20
C SER A 7 -20.26 0.48 15.10
N HIS A 8 -19.02 0.93 15.31
CA HIS A 8 -18.23 1.59 14.27
C HIS A 8 -17.81 0.68 13.11
N GLY A 9 -17.88 -0.65 13.27
CA GLY A 9 -17.62 -1.62 12.21
C GLY A 9 -18.87 -2.15 11.52
N SER A 10 -20.05 -1.62 11.85
CA SER A 10 -21.34 -2.17 11.37
C SER A 10 -21.80 -1.64 10.01
N GLY A 11 -21.14 -0.61 9.46
CA GLY A 11 -21.53 0.06 8.21
C GLY A 11 -22.67 1.06 8.35
N GLY A 12 -23.17 1.29 9.58
CA GLY A 12 -24.26 2.23 9.86
C GLY A 12 -23.79 3.66 10.13
N LYS A 13 -24.65 4.43 10.80
CA LYS A 13 -24.39 5.84 11.15
C LYS A 13 -23.10 6.01 11.94
N ASP A 14 -22.86 5.17 12.95
CA ASP A 14 -21.64 5.24 13.77
C ASP A 14 -20.37 5.05 12.92
N THR A 15 -20.40 4.16 11.93
CA THR A 15 -19.29 3.97 10.97
C THR A 15 -19.07 5.24 10.14
N GLN A 16 -20.15 5.83 9.62
CA GLN A 16 -20.06 7.06 8.82
C GLN A 16 -19.56 8.26 9.65
N ASP A 17 -20.02 8.40 10.89
CA ASP A 17 -19.60 9.46 11.82
C ASP A 17 -18.11 9.29 12.21
N LEU A 18 -17.65 8.06 12.40
CA LEU A 18 -16.23 7.76 12.60
C LEU A 18 -15.41 8.13 11.36
N MET A 19 -15.86 7.71 10.17
CA MET A 19 -15.21 8.02 8.90
C MET A 19 -15.04 9.53 8.72
N LYS A 20 -16.12 10.29 8.92
CA LYS A 20 -16.12 11.76 8.78
C LYS A 20 -15.22 12.45 9.81
N SER A 21 -15.28 12.02 11.07
CA SER A 21 -14.54 12.67 12.16
C SER A 21 -13.03 12.44 12.14
N ILE A 22 -12.57 11.31 11.58
CA ILE A 22 -11.15 10.94 11.53
C ILE A 22 -10.62 11.01 10.10
N PHE A 23 -11.09 10.12 9.21
CA PHE A 23 -10.48 9.93 7.90
C PHE A 23 -10.70 11.12 6.97
N TYR A 24 -11.93 11.60 6.84
CA TYR A 24 -12.22 12.76 5.97
C TYR A 24 -11.56 14.02 6.49
N LYS A 25 -11.47 14.18 7.82
CA LYS A 25 -10.79 15.32 8.44
C LYS A 25 -9.28 15.36 8.11
N HIS A 26 -8.62 14.21 8.12
CA HIS A 26 -7.15 14.13 7.99
C HIS A 26 -6.67 13.83 6.56
N PHE A 27 -7.47 13.17 5.73
CA PHE A 27 -7.12 12.77 4.36
C PHE A 27 -7.97 13.47 3.29
N ASN A 28 -8.56 14.63 3.61
CA ASN A 28 -9.46 15.35 2.72
C ASN A 28 -8.86 15.57 1.32
N ASN A 29 -9.52 15.04 0.28
CA ASN A 29 -9.16 15.23 -1.12
C ASN A 29 -10.36 14.94 -2.03
N ASP A 30 -10.31 15.42 -3.26
CA ASP A 30 -11.41 15.33 -4.23
C ASP A 30 -11.80 13.89 -4.61
N ILE A 31 -10.90 12.91 -4.43
CA ILE A 31 -11.18 11.50 -4.69
C ILE A 31 -11.98 10.92 -3.53
N LEU A 32 -11.53 11.16 -2.29
CA LEU A 32 -12.20 10.65 -1.08
C LEU A 32 -13.58 11.28 -0.88
N LEU A 33 -13.73 12.57 -1.20
CA LEU A 33 -14.99 13.32 -1.03
C LEU A 33 -16.13 12.83 -1.94
N GLN A 34 -15.85 11.97 -2.92
CA GLN A 34 -16.89 11.41 -3.77
C GLN A 34 -17.74 10.34 -3.06
N GLU A 35 -17.28 9.81 -1.92
CA GLU A 35 -17.97 8.78 -1.12
C GLU A 35 -18.41 7.54 -1.95
N ASN A 36 -17.69 7.21 -3.03
CA ASN A 36 -17.98 6.08 -3.90
C ASN A 36 -17.39 4.77 -3.34
N ASP A 37 -17.93 3.62 -3.75
CA ASP A 37 -17.40 2.29 -3.42
C ASP A 37 -15.99 2.03 -4.01
N SER A 38 -15.55 2.87 -4.96
CA SER A 38 -14.22 2.82 -5.55
C SER A 38 -13.76 4.19 -6.04
N SER A 39 -12.44 4.37 -6.13
CA SER A 39 -11.81 5.54 -6.76
C SER A 39 -11.46 5.25 -8.22
N ILE A 40 -11.73 6.20 -9.10
CA ILE A 40 -11.29 6.12 -10.50
C ILE A 40 -9.87 6.68 -10.62
N VAL A 41 -8.94 5.85 -11.06
CA VAL A 41 -7.61 6.31 -11.49
C VAL A 41 -7.70 6.63 -12.98
N GLU A 42 -7.40 7.88 -13.35
CA GLU A 42 -7.38 8.31 -14.75
C GLU A 42 -6.35 7.53 -15.57
N LYS A 43 -6.42 7.65 -16.90
CA LYS A 43 -5.58 6.90 -17.83
C LYS A 43 -4.08 7.10 -17.53
N VAL A 44 -3.45 6.06 -17.02
CA VAL A 44 -2.01 6.03 -16.73
C VAL A 44 -1.23 5.93 -18.04
N LYS A 45 -0.27 6.84 -18.25
CA LYS A 45 0.70 6.74 -19.35
C LYS A 45 1.84 5.81 -18.92
N GLY A 46 2.12 4.80 -19.74
CA GLY A 46 3.20 3.84 -19.46
C GLY A 46 2.72 2.64 -18.63
N ARG A 47 3.61 2.10 -17.80
CA ARG A 47 3.36 0.90 -16.98
C ARG A 47 2.83 1.29 -15.60
N LEU A 48 1.80 0.59 -15.13
CA LEU A 48 1.24 0.74 -13.79
C LEU A 48 1.83 -0.31 -12.87
N ALA A 49 2.24 0.10 -11.68
CA ALA A 49 2.61 -0.78 -10.59
C ALA A 49 1.63 -0.61 -9.41
N ILE A 50 1.27 -1.73 -8.78
CA ILE A 50 0.32 -1.79 -7.67
C ILE A 50 0.99 -2.60 -6.57
N ASN A 51 0.93 -2.10 -5.33
CA ASN A 51 1.40 -2.82 -4.14
C ASN A 51 0.37 -2.71 -3.01
N THR A 52 0.38 -3.68 -2.09
CA THR A 52 -0.40 -3.66 -0.86
C THR A 52 0.39 -4.36 0.24
N ASP A 53 0.34 -3.81 1.45
CA ASP A 53 1.03 -4.34 2.63
C ASP A 53 0.13 -4.30 3.87
N SER A 54 0.38 -5.24 4.78
CA SER A 54 -0.23 -5.26 6.11
C SER A 54 0.81 -4.96 7.17
N PHE A 55 0.49 -4.07 8.12
CA PHE A 55 1.41 -3.61 9.15
C PHE A 55 0.88 -4.04 10.54
N VAL A 56 1.66 -4.83 11.28
CA VAL A 56 1.28 -5.42 12.57
C VAL A 56 2.32 -5.19 13.68
N ILE A 57 3.08 -4.10 13.56
CA ILE A 57 4.20 -3.80 14.47
C ILE A 57 3.72 -3.58 15.92
N ASN A 58 4.52 -4.06 16.88
CA ASN A 58 4.33 -3.82 18.30
C ASN A 58 5.67 -3.40 18.94
N PRO A 59 5.74 -2.24 19.64
CA PRO A 59 4.66 -1.31 19.95
C PRO A 59 4.18 -0.48 18.74
N LEU A 60 2.95 0.02 18.79
CA LEU A 60 2.38 0.87 17.72
C LEU A 60 3.13 2.19 17.54
N PHE A 61 3.75 2.70 18.61
CA PHE A 61 4.56 3.92 18.62
C PHE A 61 5.96 3.58 19.12
N PHE A 62 6.99 4.05 18.43
CA PHE A 62 8.39 3.71 18.71
C PHE A 62 9.32 4.89 18.39
N PRO A 63 10.57 4.90 18.88
CA PRO A 63 11.52 5.95 18.53
C PRO A 63 11.70 6.07 17.01
N GLY A 64 11.33 7.22 16.45
CA GLY A 64 11.45 7.51 15.01
C GLY A 64 10.16 7.34 14.18
N GLY A 65 9.07 6.79 14.75
CA GLY A 65 7.81 6.65 14.03
C GLY A 65 6.69 5.92 14.77
N ASP A 66 5.68 5.56 13.99
CA ASP A 66 4.52 4.80 14.45
C ASP A 66 4.00 3.93 13.29
N ILE A 67 3.00 3.10 13.57
CA ILE A 67 2.36 2.22 12.58
C ILE A 67 1.80 2.99 11.37
N GLY A 68 1.31 4.21 11.54
CA GLY A 68 0.78 5.03 10.45
C GLY A 68 1.87 5.59 9.55
N LYS A 69 2.96 6.09 10.13
CA LYS A 69 4.15 6.49 9.37
C LYS A 69 4.75 5.29 8.63
N LEU A 70 4.85 4.14 9.30
CA LEU A 70 5.38 2.92 8.71
C LEU A 70 4.52 2.44 7.54
N SER A 71 3.19 2.50 7.65
CA SER A 71 2.31 2.02 6.58
C SER A 71 2.41 2.84 5.29
N ILE A 72 2.56 4.16 5.43
CA ILE A 72 2.75 5.07 4.30
C ILE A 72 4.16 4.88 3.70
N CYS A 73 5.19 4.96 4.53
CA CYS A 73 6.57 4.86 4.05
C CYS A 73 6.89 3.49 3.45
N GLY A 74 6.43 2.39 4.06
CA GLY A 74 6.64 1.03 3.54
C GLY A 74 6.05 0.86 2.15
N THR A 75 4.77 1.18 1.98
CA THR A 75 4.07 1.07 0.69
C THR A 75 4.73 1.94 -0.40
N ILE A 76 5.10 3.18 -0.08
CA ILE A 76 5.77 4.09 -1.03
C ILE A 76 7.16 3.58 -1.40
N ASN A 77 7.94 3.08 -0.43
CA ASN A 77 9.29 2.58 -0.68
C ASN A 77 9.25 1.37 -1.61
N ASP A 78 8.32 0.45 -1.42
CA ASP A 78 8.18 -0.71 -2.28
C ASP A 78 7.78 -0.31 -3.71
N LEU A 79 6.87 0.66 -3.86
CA LEU A 79 6.54 1.24 -5.17
C LEU A 79 7.71 2.01 -5.80
N SER A 80 8.59 2.59 -5.00
CA SER A 80 9.77 3.33 -5.47
C SER A 80 10.91 2.39 -5.89
N VAL A 81 10.95 1.16 -5.36
CA VAL A 81 12.08 0.22 -5.50
C VAL A 81 11.61 -1.16 -6.00
N ILE A 82 10.62 -1.19 -6.89
CA ILE A 82 10.12 -2.45 -7.51
C ILE A 82 11.08 -2.99 -8.58
N GLY A 83 11.98 -2.14 -9.08
CA GLY A 83 12.90 -2.42 -10.17
C GLY A 83 12.88 -1.30 -11.22
N GLU A 84 13.88 -1.29 -12.10
CA GLU A 84 13.90 -0.42 -13.28
C GLU A 84 13.23 -1.16 -14.43
N VAL A 85 12.21 -0.55 -15.03
CA VAL A 85 11.57 -1.16 -16.20
C VAL A 85 12.17 -0.58 -17.47
N ILE A 86 13.09 -1.33 -18.05
CA ILE A 86 13.75 -1.04 -19.34
C ILE A 86 12.87 -1.51 -20.51
N ASP A 87 13.04 -0.91 -21.69
CA ASP A 87 12.48 -1.44 -22.94
C ASP A 87 13.39 -2.59 -23.39
N ASP A 88 12.81 -3.80 -23.40
CA ASP A 88 13.44 -5.08 -23.76
C ASP A 88 12.40 -5.87 -24.57
N ASP A 89 12.83 -6.55 -25.63
CA ASP A 89 12.00 -7.39 -26.49
C ASP A 89 11.47 -8.65 -25.76
N GLU A 90 12.01 -9.02 -24.60
CA GLU A 90 11.77 -10.33 -23.99
C GLU A 90 10.75 -10.37 -22.82
N ASN A 91 10.17 -9.24 -22.37
CA ASN A 91 9.22 -9.21 -21.23
C ASN A 91 9.71 -9.98 -19.97
N ARG A 92 11.00 -9.90 -19.63
CA ARG A 92 11.61 -10.63 -18.51
C ARG A 92 11.81 -9.75 -17.29
N VAL A 93 11.83 -10.39 -16.11
CA VAL A 93 12.23 -9.76 -14.84
C VAL A 93 13.67 -10.16 -14.54
N TYR A 94 14.52 -9.20 -14.18
CA TYR A 94 15.92 -9.46 -13.85
C TYR A 94 16.22 -9.06 -12.41
N LEU A 95 16.90 -9.93 -11.67
CA LEU A 95 17.48 -9.61 -10.37
C LEU A 95 18.95 -9.25 -10.55
N LYS A 96 19.31 -8.00 -10.24
CA LYS A 96 20.71 -7.54 -10.19
C LYS A 96 21.23 -7.63 -8.76
N THR A 97 22.22 -8.48 -8.55
CA THR A 97 22.84 -8.68 -7.23
C THR A 97 23.84 -7.57 -6.91
N LYS A 98 24.11 -7.31 -5.63
CA LYS A 98 25.13 -6.33 -5.19
C LYS A 98 26.55 -6.67 -5.68
N MET A 99 26.81 -7.93 -6.04
CA MET A 99 28.09 -8.40 -6.59
C MET A 99 28.20 -8.18 -8.12
N GLY A 100 27.16 -7.63 -8.76
CA GLY A 100 27.14 -7.33 -10.19
C GLY A 100 26.61 -8.43 -11.11
N GLY A 101 26.26 -9.61 -10.57
CA GLY A 101 25.62 -10.68 -11.33
C GLY A 101 24.14 -10.38 -11.61
N THR A 102 23.68 -10.72 -12.81
CA THR A 102 22.28 -10.59 -13.25
C THR A 102 21.66 -11.98 -13.43
N ARG A 103 20.48 -12.21 -12.87
CA ARG A 103 19.71 -13.47 -13.04
C ARG A 103 18.32 -13.16 -13.57
N VAL A 104 17.84 -13.93 -14.55
CA VAL A 104 16.43 -13.90 -14.97
C VAL A 104 15.57 -14.52 -13.87
N LEU A 105 14.58 -13.78 -13.38
CA LEU A 105 13.54 -14.28 -12.51
C LEU A 105 12.40 -14.82 -13.39
N ASN A 106 12.14 -16.12 -13.24
CA ASN A 106 10.97 -16.74 -13.83
C ASN A 106 9.72 -16.34 -13.04
N SER A 107 8.54 -16.55 -13.63
CA SER A 107 7.29 -16.51 -12.89
C SER A 107 7.36 -17.42 -11.67
N ILE A 108 6.82 -16.94 -10.55
CA ILE A 108 6.79 -17.69 -9.30
C ILE A 108 5.91 -18.92 -9.51
N GLU A 109 6.47 -20.12 -9.30
CA GLU A 109 5.75 -21.40 -9.47
C GLU A 109 5.08 -21.89 -8.17
N GLU A 110 5.39 -21.25 -7.03
CA GLU A 110 4.91 -21.63 -5.69
C GLU A 110 3.98 -20.57 -5.06
N ASP A 111 3.30 -20.93 -3.98
CA ASP A 111 2.40 -20.03 -3.25
C ASP A 111 3.16 -18.82 -2.68
N LEU A 112 2.58 -17.63 -2.85
CA LEU A 112 3.05 -16.40 -2.24
C LEU A 112 2.89 -16.50 -0.73
N ILE A 113 3.98 -16.84 -0.02
CA ILE A 113 4.04 -16.68 1.43
C ILE A 113 4.01 -15.16 1.68
N PRO A 114 3.05 -14.64 2.49
CA PRO A 114 3.02 -13.22 2.81
C PRO A 114 4.39 -12.85 3.35
N ARG A 115 5.04 -11.90 2.68
CA ARG A 115 6.32 -11.37 3.12
C ARG A 115 6.05 -10.58 4.39
N ILE A 116 6.21 -11.25 5.53
CA ILE A 116 6.26 -10.58 6.82
C ILE A 116 7.56 -9.79 6.81
N CYS A 117 7.45 -8.49 6.57
CA CYS A 117 8.49 -7.53 6.91
C CYS A 117 8.61 -7.41 8.43
#